data_AF-A0A8T4MHP8-F1
#
_entry.id   AF-A0A8T4MHP8-F1
#
_cell.length_a   1.000
_cell.length_b   1.000
_cell.length_c   1.000
_cell.angle_alpha   90.00
_cell.angle_beta   90.00
_cell.angle_gamma   90.00
#
_symmetry.space_group_name_H-M   'P 1'
#
loop_
_entity.id
_entity.type
_entity.pdbx_description
1 polymer ?
#
loop_
_entity_poly.entity_id
_entity_poly.type
_entity_poly.pdbx_seq_one_letter_code
_entity_poly.pdbx_strand_id
1 'polypeptide(L)'
;MKKSGQVTIFIIIAVVIVGAVGGYFLLRGESSNEDRIYTPDVEGVREFVQDCFDEASLIGMYEFGEQKNPSTQNLNSEGLPYYYSGDQNLLPSKIDLGGEISNYILESFSLCIGDFENFENLEISSRQPSVNVEIENLKVSTELNYDLNVKKIGSESSSNLKEAYSSEVDIKMGKMYEVIENIVSIDTTNEYGHCLTCSNELLEENDFNMENF
;
A
#
# COMPACT_ATOMS: atom_id res chain seq x y z
N MET A 1 -44.07 23.32 -47.72
CA MET A 1 -43.46 22.32 -46.81
C MET A 1 -42.80 23.07 -45.65
N LYS A 2 -43.24 22.80 -44.42
CA LYS A 2 -42.86 23.50 -43.17
C LYS A 2 -41.38 23.30 -42.84
N LYS A 3 -40.57 24.38 -42.83
CA LYS A 3 -39.16 24.38 -42.33
C LYS A 3 -38.93 25.25 -41.08
N SER A 4 -40.00 25.82 -40.49
CA SER A 4 -39.90 26.71 -39.32
C SER A 4 -40.06 26.02 -37.96
N GLY A 5 -40.34 24.71 -37.91
CA GLY A 5 -40.46 23.95 -36.65
C GLY A 5 -39.15 23.36 -36.12
N GLN A 6 -38.11 23.33 -36.94
CA GLN A 6 -36.84 22.66 -36.60
C GLN A 6 -35.92 23.56 -35.78
N VAL A 7 -36.03 24.89 -35.90
CA VAL A 7 -35.19 25.80 -35.11
C VAL A 7 -35.65 25.83 -33.66
N THR A 8 -36.97 25.80 -33.41
CA THR A 8 -37.53 25.81 -32.05
C THR A 8 -37.16 24.55 -31.26
N ILE A 9 -37.08 23.38 -31.91
CA ILE A 9 -36.73 22.14 -31.20
C ILE A 9 -35.27 22.13 -30.73
N PHE A 10 -34.35 22.72 -31.50
CA PHE A 10 -32.94 22.85 -31.09
C PHE A 10 -32.78 23.77 -29.87
N ILE A 11 -33.54 24.86 -29.79
CA ILE A 11 -33.50 25.79 -28.64
C ILE A 11 -34.01 25.09 -27.37
N ILE A 12 -35.11 24.34 -27.46
CA ILE A 12 -35.66 23.60 -26.31
C ILE A 12 -34.65 22.56 -25.81
N ILE A 13 -34.02 21.81 -26.72
CA ILE A 13 -32.99 20.81 -26.35
C ILE A 13 -31.80 21.47 -25.66
N ALA A 14 -31.32 22.62 -26.17
CA ALA A 14 -30.20 23.34 -25.55
C ALA A 14 -30.53 23.79 -24.13
N VAL A 15 -31.73 24.33 -23.88
CA VAL A 15 -32.17 24.75 -22.54
C VAL A 15 -32.29 23.55 -21.60
N VAL A 16 -32.82 22.42 -22.08
CA VAL A 16 -32.92 21.18 -21.28
C VAL A 16 -31.54 20.64 -20.93
N ILE A 17 -30.58 20.64 -21.86
CA ILE A 17 -29.21 20.19 -21.60
C ILE A 17 -28.52 21.12 -20.58
N VAL A 18 -28.62 22.44 -20.74
CA VAL A 18 -28.05 23.40 -19.78
C VAL A 18 -28.70 23.25 -18.41
N GLY A 19 -30.02 23.06 -18.35
CA GLY A 19 -30.75 22.80 -17.11
C GLY A 19 -30.36 21.47 -16.46
N ALA A 20 -30.14 20.42 -17.24
CA ALA A 20 -29.70 19.12 -16.75
C ALA A 20 -28.26 19.15 -16.23
N VAL A 21 -27.34 19.83 -16.93
CA VAL A 21 -25.96 20.00 -16.49
C VAL A 21 -25.91 20.89 -15.24
N GLY A 22 -26.61 22.03 -15.25
CA GLY A 22 -26.70 22.91 -14.08
C GLY A 22 -27.33 22.21 -12.88
N GLY A 23 -28.42 21.47 -13.09
CA GLY A 23 -29.07 20.67 -12.06
C GLY A 23 -28.18 19.53 -11.55
N TYR A 24 -27.41 18.88 -12.43
CA TYR A 24 -26.44 17.87 -12.05
C TYR A 24 -25.34 18.46 -11.16
N PHE A 25 -24.82 19.65 -11.46
CA PHE A 25 -23.84 20.32 -10.60
C PHE A 25 -24.43 20.78 -9.26
N LEU A 26 -25.71 21.20 -9.23
CA LEU A 26 -26.40 21.55 -7.98
C LEU A 26 -26.69 20.32 -7.11
N LEU A 27 -27.03 19.18 -7.70
CA LEU A 27 -27.27 17.92 -6.99
C LEU A 27 -25.98 17.17 -6.63
N ARG A 28 -24.86 17.48 -7.32
CA ARG A 28 -23.52 16.98 -7.00
C ARG A 28 -22.80 17.84 -5.94
N GLY A 29 -23.44 18.92 -5.48
CA GLY A 29 -22.98 19.69 -4.33
C GLY A 29 -22.96 18.82 -3.08
N GLU A 30 -21.75 18.58 -2.58
CA GLU A 30 -21.45 18.07 -1.24
C GLU A 30 -21.96 16.66 -0.91
N SER A 31 -21.44 15.66 -1.63
CA SER A 31 -21.17 14.38 -0.98
C SER A 31 -20.02 14.56 0.02
N SER A 32 -20.35 15.10 1.19
CA SER A 32 -19.70 14.92 2.50
C SER A 32 -18.19 14.64 2.49
N ASN A 33 -17.39 15.61 2.07
CA ASN A 33 -16.19 15.89 2.86
C ASN A 33 -16.61 17.03 3.77
N GLU A 34 -16.94 16.71 5.03
CA GLU A 34 -16.99 17.75 6.06
C GLU A 34 -15.71 18.56 5.93
N ASP A 35 -15.83 19.88 5.75
CA ASP A 35 -14.72 20.81 5.92
C ASP A 35 -14.24 20.67 7.37
N ARG A 36 -13.40 19.67 7.62
CA ARG A 36 -12.70 19.50 8.88
C ARG A 36 -11.72 20.66 8.92
N ILE A 37 -12.09 21.72 9.61
CA ILE A 37 -11.20 22.83 9.92
C ILE A 37 -10.14 22.27 10.86
N TYR A 38 -9.08 21.70 10.29
CA TYR A 38 -7.91 21.29 11.04
C TYR A 38 -7.15 22.55 11.45
N THR A 39 -6.85 22.65 12.74
CA THR A 39 -5.92 23.68 13.21
C THR A 39 -4.52 23.33 12.69
N PRO A 40 -3.61 24.32 12.49
CA PRO A 40 -2.24 24.04 12.08
C PRO A 40 -1.54 22.98 12.94
N ASP A 41 -1.84 22.95 14.24
CA ASP A 41 -1.33 21.94 15.18
C ASP A 41 -1.77 20.50 14.82
N VAL A 42 -2.97 20.31 14.28
CA VAL A 42 -3.53 18.99 13.91
C VAL A 42 -3.02 18.56 12.53
N GLU A 43 -2.86 19.52 11.62
CA GLU A 43 -2.26 19.31 10.32
C GLU A 43 -0.82 18.81 10.45
N GLY A 44 -0.03 19.41 11.35
CA GLY A 44 1.34 18.96 11.63
C GLY A 44 1.43 17.53 12.16
N VAL A 45 0.43 17.06 12.94
CA VAL A 45 0.35 15.65 13.36
C VAL A 45 0.11 14.74 12.16
N ARG A 46 -0.78 15.14 11.25
CA ARG A 46 -1.09 14.35 10.05
C ARG A 46 0.12 14.22 9.14
N GLU A 47 0.80 15.33 8.85
CA GLU A 47 2.03 15.34 8.05
C GLU A 47 3.12 14.47 8.71
N PHE A 48 3.32 14.60 10.02
CA PHE A 48 4.27 13.76 10.75
C PHE A 48 3.95 12.27 10.66
N VAL A 49 2.68 11.88 10.77
CA VAL A 49 2.27 10.48 10.66
C VAL A 49 2.50 9.95 9.25
N GLN A 50 2.20 10.75 8.21
CA GLN A 50 2.46 10.39 6.82
C GLN A 50 3.96 10.21 6.57
N ASP A 51 4.80 11.16 6.99
CA ASP A 51 6.25 11.08 6.85
C ASP A 51 6.83 9.85 7.54
N CYS A 52 6.37 9.58 8.78
CA CYS A 52 6.75 8.37 9.50
C CYS A 52 6.31 7.09 8.79
N PHE A 53 5.12 7.09 8.19
CA PHE A 53 4.63 5.93 7.47
C PHE A 53 5.41 5.70 6.17
N ASP A 54 5.76 6.74 5.44
CA ASP A 54 6.59 6.65 4.23
C ASP A 54 7.99 6.09 4.55
N GLU A 55 8.63 6.62 5.60
CA GLU A 55 9.94 6.12 6.05
C GLU A 55 9.86 4.68 6.57
N ALA A 56 8.87 4.37 7.41
CA ALA A 56 8.66 3.03 7.94
C ALA A 56 8.32 2.00 6.84
N SER A 57 7.63 2.42 5.78
CA SER A 57 7.32 1.56 4.64
C SER A 57 8.59 1.15 3.89
N LEU A 58 9.48 2.12 3.64
CA LEU A 58 10.76 1.85 3.00
C LEU A 58 11.67 0.98 3.87
N ILE A 59 11.83 1.32 5.15
CA ILE A 59 12.67 0.57 6.10
C ILE A 59 12.12 -0.83 6.29
N GLY A 60 10.82 -0.97 6.53
CA GLY A 60 10.17 -2.27 6.74
C GLY A 60 10.32 -3.21 5.54
N MET A 61 10.21 -2.70 4.31
CA MET A 61 10.47 -3.50 3.10
C MET A 61 11.95 -3.91 2.98
N TYR A 62 12.87 -3.03 3.33
CA TYR A 62 14.30 -3.33 3.31
C TYR A 62 14.66 -4.39 4.36
N GLU A 63 14.20 -4.24 5.60
CA GLU A 63 14.42 -5.21 6.67
C GLU A 63 13.77 -6.57 6.38
N PHE A 64 12.57 -6.56 5.79
CA PHE A 64 11.94 -7.77 5.27
C PHE A 64 12.84 -8.43 4.21
N GLY A 65 13.43 -7.67 3.30
CA GLY A 65 14.34 -8.17 2.27
C GLY A 65 15.63 -8.78 2.81
N GLU A 66 16.17 -8.26 3.93
CA GLU A 66 17.36 -8.81 4.59
C GLU A 66 17.11 -10.14 5.31
N GLN A 67 15.84 -10.53 5.50
CA GLN A 67 15.38 -11.78 6.13
C GLN A 67 16.28 -12.28 7.29
N LYS A 68 16.51 -11.44 8.29
CA LYS A 68 17.22 -11.86 9.51
C LYS A 68 16.43 -12.87 10.35
N ASN A 69 15.12 -13.00 10.13
CA ASN A 69 14.23 -14.02 10.70
C ASN A 69 12.96 -14.16 9.83
N PRO A 70 12.99 -14.88 8.71
CA PRO A 70 11.77 -15.12 7.94
C PRO A 70 10.79 -15.94 8.78
N SER A 71 9.50 -15.58 8.73
CA SER A 71 8.44 -16.30 9.48
C SER A 71 8.19 -17.70 8.89
N THR A 72 8.79 -17.98 7.74
CA THR A 72 8.71 -19.25 7.03
C THR A 72 9.32 -20.37 7.88
N GLN A 73 8.52 -21.39 8.19
CA GLN A 73 8.94 -22.51 9.03
C GLN A 73 9.93 -23.47 8.34
N ASN A 74 10.20 -23.27 7.05
CA ASN A 74 11.03 -24.14 6.21
C ASN A 74 12.42 -23.53 6.06
N LEU A 75 13.25 -23.71 7.10
CA LEU A 75 14.65 -23.27 7.11
C LEU A 75 15.57 -24.46 6.92
N ASN A 76 16.60 -24.30 6.09
CA ASN A 76 17.67 -25.29 5.99
C ASN A 76 18.59 -25.22 7.24
N SER A 77 19.62 -26.07 7.29
CA SER A 77 20.57 -26.11 8.42
C SER A 77 21.36 -24.82 8.63
N GLU A 78 21.37 -23.93 7.65
CA GLU A 78 22.06 -22.63 7.69
C GLU A 78 21.10 -21.48 8.02
N GLY A 79 19.81 -21.78 8.25
CA GLY A 79 18.79 -20.77 8.53
C GLY A 79 18.24 -20.07 7.27
N LEU A 80 18.58 -20.55 6.07
CA LEU A 80 18.05 -20.01 4.83
C LEU A 80 16.69 -20.63 4.52
N PRO A 81 15.69 -19.83 4.12
CA PRO A 81 14.40 -20.35 3.71
C PRO A 81 14.52 -21.18 2.43
N TYR A 82 13.73 -22.23 2.34
CA TYR A 82 13.52 -22.97 1.10
C TYR A 82 12.03 -23.06 0.77
N TYR A 83 11.72 -22.86 -0.50
CA TYR A 83 10.33 -22.80 -1.00
C TYR A 83 9.93 -24.07 -1.78
N TYR A 84 10.75 -25.11 -1.70
CA TYR A 84 10.56 -26.37 -2.40
C TYR A 84 11.16 -27.53 -1.59
N SER A 85 10.42 -28.63 -1.45
CA SER A 85 10.94 -29.86 -0.81
C SER A 85 10.23 -31.10 -1.34
N GLY A 86 10.95 -31.93 -2.11
CA GLY A 86 10.33 -33.04 -2.85
C GLY A 86 9.28 -32.50 -3.80
N ASP A 87 8.12 -33.13 -3.95
CA ASP A 87 7.09 -32.64 -4.88
C ASP A 87 6.19 -31.50 -4.32
N GLN A 88 6.63 -30.83 -3.24
CA GLN A 88 5.83 -29.80 -2.56
C GLN A 88 6.34 -28.39 -2.87
N ASN A 89 5.43 -27.56 -3.38
CA ASN A 89 5.60 -26.11 -3.44
C ASN A 89 5.31 -25.52 -2.05
N LEU A 90 6.32 -24.91 -1.44
CA LEU A 90 6.28 -24.28 -0.11
C LEU A 90 6.38 -22.75 -0.20
N LEU A 91 6.24 -22.18 -1.41
CA LEU A 91 6.26 -20.75 -1.63
C LEU A 91 5.03 -20.11 -0.93
N PRO A 92 5.21 -19.15 -0.01
CA PRO A 92 4.09 -18.44 0.59
C PRO A 92 3.33 -17.65 -0.48
N SER A 93 2.03 -17.43 -0.28
CA SER A 93 1.27 -16.60 -1.21
C SER A 93 1.70 -15.12 -1.11
N LYS A 94 1.43 -14.32 -2.14
CA LYS A 94 1.62 -12.85 -2.07
C LYS A 94 0.87 -12.22 -0.88
N ILE A 95 -0.26 -12.79 -0.47
CA ILE A 95 -1.04 -12.32 0.68
C ILE A 95 -0.29 -12.58 1.99
N ASP A 96 0.28 -13.79 2.14
CA ASP A 96 1.06 -14.14 3.33
C ASP A 96 2.32 -13.26 3.43
N LEU A 97 3.02 -13.05 2.29
CA LEU A 97 4.16 -12.14 2.21
C LEU A 97 3.77 -10.69 2.57
N GLY A 98 2.64 -10.20 2.06
CA GLY A 98 2.12 -8.88 2.43
C GLY A 98 1.83 -8.77 3.93
N GLY A 99 1.34 -9.83 4.55
CA GLY A 99 1.17 -9.92 6.01
C GLY A 99 2.49 -9.85 6.78
N GLU A 100 3.55 -10.50 6.29
CA GLU A 100 4.88 -10.41 6.90
C GLU A 100 5.46 -9.00 6.77
N ILE A 101 5.43 -8.41 5.57
CA ILE A 101 5.90 -7.04 5.32
C ILE A 101 5.16 -6.04 6.22
N SER A 102 3.84 -6.21 6.36
CA SER A 102 3.01 -5.37 7.25
C SER A 102 3.55 -5.31 8.68
N ASN A 103 4.03 -6.44 9.23
CA ASN A 103 4.60 -6.48 10.57
C ASN A 103 5.90 -5.68 10.67
N TYR A 104 6.83 -5.83 9.71
CA TYR A 104 8.06 -5.05 9.68
C TYR A 104 7.80 -3.55 9.55
N ILE A 105 6.81 -3.16 8.73
CA ILE A 105 6.38 -1.76 8.61
C ILE A 105 5.80 -1.26 9.93
N LEU A 106 4.94 -2.04 10.61
CA LEU A 106 4.35 -1.65 11.89
C LEU A 106 5.39 -1.50 13.01
N GLU A 107 6.41 -2.37 13.05
CA GLU A 107 7.52 -2.25 14.00
C GLU A 107 8.32 -0.97 13.74
N SER A 108 8.69 -0.71 12.48
CA SER A 108 9.40 0.51 12.07
C SER A 108 8.57 1.77 12.35
N PHE A 109 7.27 1.72 12.06
CA PHE A 109 6.33 2.83 12.27
C PHE A 109 6.17 3.15 13.76
N SER A 110 6.05 2.12 14.61
CA SER A 110 5.97 2.29 16.06
C SER A 110 7.21 2.99 16.62
N LEU A 111 8.39 2.70 16.08
CA LEU A 111 9.63 3.37 16.47
C LEU A 111 9.67 4.82 16.00
N CYS A 112 9.20 5.11 14.79
CA CYS A 112 9.17 6.47 14.24
C CYS A 112 8.21 7.39 15.00
N ILE A 113 6.99 6.93 15.28
CA ILE A 113 5.97 7.73 15.96
C ILE A 113 6.41 8.09 17.39
N GLY A 114 7.08 7.16 18.09
CA GLY A 114 7.63 7.40 19.42
C GLY A 114 6.59 7.96 20.40
N ASP A 115 5.38 7.40 20.40
CA ASP A 115 4.23 7.84 21.20
C ASP A 115 3.92 9.36 21.13
N PHE A 116 4.28 10.00 20.00
CA PHE A 116 4.10 11.44 19.77
C PHE A 116 4.82 12.36 20.77
N GLU A 117 5.96 11.93 21.33
CA GLU A 117 6.75 12.73 22.29
C GLU A 117 7.08 14.16 21.79
N ASN A 118 7.14 14.36 20.47
CA ASN A 118 7.42 15.66 19.84
C ASN A 118 6.24 16.67 19.93
N PHE A 119 5.05 16.25 20.36
CA PHE A 119 3.83 17.07 20.41
C PHE A 119 3.38 17.34 21.86
N GLU A 120 4.26 17.92 22.68
CA GLU A 120 4.03 18.15 24.12
C GLU A 120 2.77 18.98 24.47
N ASN A 121 2.27 19.80 23.53
CA ASN A 121 1.09 20.65 23.71
C ASN A 121 -0.24 19.95 23.34
N LEU A 122 -0.18 18.69 22.90
CA LEU A 122 -1.31 17.90 22.43
C LEU A 122 -1.49 16.63 23.28
N GLU A 123 -2.74 16.27 23.51
CA GLU A 123 -3.18 14.98 24.01
C GLU A 123 -3.59 14.16 22.79
N ILE A 124 -2.79 13.17 22.42
CA ILE A 124 -3.03 12.30 21.26
C ILE A 124 -3.35 10.90 21.79
N SER A 125 -4.50 10.37 21.38
CA SER A 125 -4.89 8.99 21.66
C SER A 125 -5.15 8.26 20.35
N SER A 126 -4.78 6.99 20.30
CA SER A 126 -4.80 6.20 19.07
C SER A 126 -5.42 4.83 19.31
N ARG A 127 -5.93 4.23 18.23
CA ARG A 127 -6.22 2.79 18.19
C ARG A 127 -5.00 2.04 17.66
N GLN A 128 -4.97 0.73 17.87
CA GLN A 128 -3.91 -0.11 17.30
C GLN A 128 -3.89 0.06 15.77
N PRO A 129 -2.75 0.44 15.18
CA PRO A 129 -2.63 0.59 13.73
C PRO A 129 -2.70 -0.75 13.01
N SER A 130 -3.12 -0.74 11.75
CA SER A 130 -3.03 -1.90 10.86
C SER A 130 -2.60 -1.46 9.46
N VAL A 131 -1.68 -2.20 8.86
CA VAL A 131 -1.15 -1.92 7.52
C VAL A 131 -1.61 -3.03 6.56
N ASN A 132 -2.17 -2.61 5.43
CA ASN A 132 -2.42 -3.49 4.29
C ASN A 132 -1.28 -3.32 3.28
N VAL A 133 -0.82 -4.42 2.68
CA VAL A 133 0.25 -4.43 1.69
C VAL A 133 -0.25 -5.13 0.44
N GLU A 134 -0.11 -4.47 -0.70
CA GLU A 134 -0.42 -5.01 -2.02
C GLU A 134 0.86 -5.07 -2.86
N ILE A 135 1.21 -6.28 -3.30
CA ILE A 135 2.43 -6.55 -4.07
C ILE A 135 2.07 -6.61 -5.56
N GLU A 136 2.40 -5.56 -6.29
CA GLU A 136 2.28 -5.49 -7.74
C GLU A 136 3.63 -5.81 -8.42
N ASN A 137 3.64 -5.89 -9.75
CA ASN A 137 4.82 -6.35 -10.47
C ASN A 137 5.99 -5.35 -10.43
N LEU A 138 5.69 -4.06 -10.39
CA LEU A 138 6.70 -2.99 -10.44
C LEU A 138 6.70 -2.09 -9.21
N LYS A 139 5.76 -2.29 -8.29
CA LYS A 139 5.66 -1.52 -7.06
C LYS A 139 5.02 -2.34 -5.94
N VAL A 140 5.21 -1.87 -4.72
CA VAL A 140 4.47 -2.34 -3.54
C VAL A 140 3.71 -1.14 -2.97
N SER A 141 2.40 -1.31 -2.86
CA SER A 141 1.47 -0.30 -2.35
C SER A 141 1.12 -0.66 -0.91
N THR A 142 1.13 0.32 -0.02
CA THR A 142 0.85 0.12 1.41
C THR A 142 -0.18 1.13 1.90
N GLU A 143 -1.09 0.67 2.75
CA GLU A 143 -2.15 1.50 3.31
C GLU A 143 -2.20 1.30 4.83
N LEU A 144 -1.93 2.36 5.58
CA LEU A 144 -2.04 2.41 7.03
C LEU A 144 -3.42 2.93 7.44
N ASN A 145 -4.12 2.12 8.20
CA ASN A 145 -5.32 2.51 8.92
C ASN A 145 -4.93 2.87 10.35
N TYR A 146 -4.95 4.17 10.67
CA TYR A 146 -4.56 4.67 11.98
C TYR A 146 -5.48 5.79 12.46
N ASP A 147 -6.47 5.41 13.26
CA ASP A 147 -7.42 6.34 13.88
C ASP A 147 -6.75 7.09 15.04
N LEU A 148 -6.63 8.42 14.90
CA LEU A 148 -6.12 9.30 15.94
C LEU A 148 -7.20 10.25 16.43
N ASN A 149 -7.25 10.47 17.74
CA ASN A 149 -7.95 11.59 18.36
C ASN A 149 -6.91 12.55 18.93
N VAL A 150 -6.90 13.76 18.38
CA VAL A 150 -5.96 14.83 18.73
C VAL A 150 -6.72 15.92 19.46
N LYS A 151 -6.23 16.31 20.64
CA LYS A 151 -6.85 17.35 21.46
C LYS A 151 -5.79 18.28 22.01
N LYS A 152 -6.01 19.58 21.92
CA LYS A 152 -5.10 20.55 22.55
C LYS A 152 -5.28 20.52 24.06
N ILE A 153 -4.17 20.50 24.82
CA ILE A 153 -4.24 20.48 26.28
C ILE A 153 -4.99 21.73 26.77
N GLY A 154 -6.00 21.53 27.62
CA GLY A 154 -6.86 22.59 28.14
C GLY A 154 -8.00 23.04 27.20
N SER A 155 -8.12 22.43 26.02
CA SER A 155 -9.26 22.64 25.11
C SER A 155 -10.33 21.56 25.31
N GLU A 156 -11.60 21.92 25.10
CA GLU A 156 -12.71 20.96 25.01
C GLU A 156 -12.87 20.40 23.58
N SER A 157 -12.27 21.03 22.58
CA SER A 157 -12.34 20.60 21.19
C SER A 157 -11.31 19.51 20.90
N SER A 158 -11.75 18.42 20.27
CA SER A 158 -10.89 17.36 19.74
C SER A 158 -11.15 17.19 18.24
N SER A 159 -10.11 16.77 17.53
CA SER A 159 -10.14 16.44 16.11
C SER A 159 -9.87 14.96 15.94
N ASN A 160 -10.68 14.27 15.13
CA ASN A 160 -10.45 12.88 14.78
C ASN A 160 -9.81 12.81 13.40
N LEU A 161 -8.59 12.28 13.33
CA LEU A 161 -7.93 11.92 12.08
C LEU A 161 -8.27 10.45 11.81
N LYS A 162 -9.06 10.23 10.77
CA LYS A 162 -9.49 8.90 10.28
C LYS A 162 -9.10 8.68 8.82
N GLU A 163 -8.18 9.49 8.33
CA GLU A 163 -7.72 9.40 6.96
C GLU A 163 -6.76 8.21 6.88
N ALA A 164 -6.84 7.45 5.78
CA ALA A 164 -5.87 6.43 5.48
C ALA A 164 -4.58 7.11 5.00
N TYR A 165 -3.44 6.57 5.44
CA TYR A 165 -2.13 6.98 4.97
C TYR A 165 -1.67 5.97 3.94
N SER A 166 -1.07 6.43 2.85
CA SER A 166 -0.66 5.56 1.74
C SER A 166 0.78 5.82 1.37
N SER A 167 1.53 4.76 1.10
CA SER A 167 2.89 4.83 0.58
C SER A 167 3.06 3.85 -0.57
N GLU A 168 3.79 4.25 -1.61
CA GLU A 168 4.15 3.41 -2.75
C GLU A 168 5.66 3.36 -2.90
N VAL A 169 6.20 2.15 -3.03
CA VAL A 169 7.64 1.93 -3.23
C VAL A 169 7.84 1.21 -4.57
N ASP A 170 8.59 1.84 -5.48
CA ASP A 170 8.90 1.32 -6.81
C ASP A 170 9.95 0.19 -6.76
N ILE A 171 9.53 -0.99 -6.31
CA ILE A 171 10.33 -2.21 -6.31
C ILE A 171 9.67 -3.33 -7.11
N LYS A 172 10.49 -4.08 -7.86
CA LYS A 172 10.05 -5.20 -8.72
C LYS A 172 9.71 -6.48 -7.93
N MET A 173 9.12 -6.36 -6.74
CA MET A 173 8.91 -7.50 -5.84
C MET A 173 7.92 -8.51 -6.41
N GLY A 174 6.80 -8.07 -7.00
CA GLY A 174 5.85 -8.98 -7.64
C GLY A 174 6.43 -9.70 -8.85
N LYS A 175 7.32 -9.04 -9.61
CA LYS A 175 8.07 -9.65 -10.72
C LYS A 175 9.05 -10.71 -10.20
N MET A 176 9.76 -10.42 -9.11
CA MET A 176 10.67 -11.39 -8.47
C MET A 176 9.89 -12.61 -7.97
N TYR A 177 8.72 -12.39 -7.35
CA TYR A 177 7.84 -13.47 -6.92
C TYR A 177 7.44 -14.38 -8.09
N GLU A 178 7.02 -13.81 -9.22
CA GLU A 178 6.66 -14.57 -10.43
C GLU A 178 7.84 -15.42 -10.94
N VAL A 179 9.06 -14.87 -10.92
CA VAL A 179 10.27 -15.61 -11.30
C VAL A 179 10.51 -16.79 -10.36
N ILE A 180 10.45 -16.57 -9.04
CA ILE A 180 10.63 -17.64 -8.04
C ILE A 180 9.55 -18.72 -8.18
N GLU A 181 8.29 -18.31 -8.38
CA GLU A 181 7.17 -19.25 -8.60
C GLU A 181 7.42 -20.12 -9.83
N ASN A 182 7.93 -19.54 -10.92
CA ASN A 182 8.30 -20.29 -12.13
C ASN A 182 9.47 -21.26 -11.87
N ILE A 183 10.49 -20.83 -11.13
CA ILE A 183 11.63 -21.71 -10.76
C ILE A 183 11.13 -22.90 -9.93
N VAL A 184 10.35 -22.65 -8.89
CA VAL A 184 9.78 -23.71 -8.04
C VAL A 184 8.90 -24.65 -8.86
N SER A 185 8.11 -24.13 -9.80
CA SER A 185 7.28 -24.93 -10.69
C SER A 185 8.11 -25.86 -11.60
N ILE A 186 9.20 -25.36 -12.19
CA ILE A 186 10.13 -26.17 -12.99
C ILE A 186 10.74 -27.28 -12.13
N ASP A 187 11.16 -26.97 -10.92
CA ASP A 187 11.79 -27.93 -10.01
C ASP A 187 10.81 -29.02 -9.52
N THR A 188 9.53 -28.67 -9.29
CA THR A 188 8.48 -29.66 -8.97
C THR A 188 8.15 -30.63 -10.11
N THR A 189 8.48 -30.29 -11.35
CA THR A 189 8.13 -31.10 -12.53
C THR A 189 9.31 -31.85 -13.13
N ASN A 190 10.54 -31.51 -12.74
CA ASN A 190 11.75 -32.08 -13.30
C ASN A 190 12.25 -33.29 -12.50
N GLU A 191 12.16 -34.48 -13.10
CA GLU A 191 12.63 -35.75 -12.52
C GLU A 191 14.18 -35.79 -12.32
N TYR A 192 14.92 -34.87 -12.96
CA TYR A 192 16.38 -34.83 -12.96
C TYR A 192 17.00 -33.77 -12.02
N GLY A 193 16.20 -33.14 -11.16
CA GLY A 193 16.65 -32.19 -10.14
C GLY A 193 16.66 -30.72 -10.58
N HIS A 194 17.21 -29.85 -9.72
CA HIS A 194 17.20 -28.39 -9.88
C HIS A 194 17.91 -27.91 -11.16
N CYS A 195 17.20 -27.16 -12.01
CA CYS A 195 17.75 -26.65 -13.27
C CYS A 195 18.38 -25.25 -13.08
N LEU A 196 19.66 -25.20 -12.69
CA LEU A 196 20.37 -23.92 -12.50
C LEU A 196 20.40 -23.05 -13.77
N THR A 197 20.54 -23.66 -14.96
CA THR A 197 20.51 -22.91 -16.22
C THR A 197 19.15 -22.28 -16.46
N CYS A 198 18.06 -23.00 -16.20
CA CYS A 198 16.69 -22.49 -16.35
C CYS A 198 16.43 -21.32 -15.38
N SER A 199 16.89 -21.43 -14.14
CA SER A 199 16.77 -20.35 -13.15
C SER A 199 17.52 -19.09 -13.59
N ASN A 200 18.73 -19.24 -14.12
CA ASN A 200 19.52 -18.11 -14.62
C ASN A 200 18.85 -17.45 -15.85
N GLU A 201 18.37 -18.25 -16.80
CA GLU A 201 17.63 -17.73 -17.96
C GLU A 201 16.39 -16.93 -17.53
N LEU A 202 15.62 -17.45 -16.56
CA LEU A 202 14.45 -16.74 -16.01
C LEU A 202 14.83 -15.43 -15.30
N LEU A 203 15.94 -15.39 -14.58
CA LEU A 203 16.41 -14.17 -13.92
C LEU A 203 16.84 -13.12 -14.97
N GLU A 204 17.62 -13.53 -15.98
CA GLU A 204 18.07 -12.66 -17.07
C GLU A 204 16.91 -12.10 -17.89
N GLU A 205 15.93 -12.93 -18.27
CA GLU A 205 14.73 -12.53 -19.02
C GLU A 205 13.86 -11.49 -18.28
N ASN A 206 14.00 -11.40 -16.96
CA ASN A 206 13.24 -10.50 -16.11
C ASN A 206 14.08 -9.34 -15.54
N ASP A 207 15.27 -9.11 -16.10
CA ASP A 207 16.23 -8.06 -15.72
C ASP A 207 16.74 -8.15 -14.27
N PHE A 208 16.83 -9.37 -13.71
CA PHE A 208 17.45 -9.61 -12.42
C PHE A 208 18.90 -10.10 -12.62
N ASN A 209 19.87 -9.21 -12.36
CA ASN A 209 21.29 -9.55 -12.44
C ASN A 209 21.86 -9.87 -11.06
N MET A 210 22.35 -11.10 -10.89
CA MET A 210 22.99 -11.52 -9.63
C MET A 210 24.40 -10.93 -9.43
N GLU A 211 24.97 -10.24 -10.42
CA GLU A 211 26.32 -9.67 -10.35
C GLU A 211 26.40 -8.32 -9.60
N ASN A 212 25.27 -7.76 -9.16
CA ASN A 212 25.19 -6.42 -8.55
C ASN A 212 24.76 -6.41 -7.07
N PHE A 213 24.80 -7.55 -6.38
CA PHE A 213 24.55 -7.66 -4.94
C PHE A 213 25.85 -7.70 -4.14
#